data_AF-G4YFZ1-F1
#
_entry.id   AF-G4YFZ1-F1
#
_cell.length_a   1.000
_cell.length_b   1.000
_cell.length_c   1.000
_cell.angle_alpha   90.00
_cell.angle_beta   90.00
_cell.angle_gamma   90.00
#
_symmetry.space_group_name_H-M   'P 1'
#
loop_
_entity.id
_entity.type
_entity.pdbx_description
1 polymer ?
#
loop_
_entity_poly.entity_id
_entity_poly.type
_entity_poly.pdbx_seq_one_letter_code
_entity_poly.pdbx_strand_id
1 'polypeptide(L)'
;MSWENVGAAILGYIKLLPFRDGLGFALGLAEILSDNPAARTAVTTFLIEQASASSSSLKALALCDDVGLLWKLAVSSSNHQLFYDVEKLLKGLNGVALDHIVKMLAKCTDGTTFPEPYTTLVWLATRRCEWVTNEVAEIEKPFTWEFRDANFPGAVELAKFLDSPGRCYRIDGFKGIAEARARVETLLKTVKAPLTITASGRGQDAHVGVTKNGGEYDFRKENLSSYQEEIDMLRKLVVSSKEKATVSKMQNGLTVEKKGMKSL
;
A
#
# COMPACT_ATOMS: atom_id res chain seq x y z
N MET A 1 -30.66 20.28 20.15
CA MET A 1 -29.94 20.99 19.06
C MET A 1 -29.88 20.03 17.87
N SER A 2 -30.37 20.42 16.69
CA SER A 2 -30.30 19.57 15.50
C SER A 2 -28.93 19.66 14.83
N TRP A 3 -28.50 18.59 14.16
CA TRP A 3 -27.26 18.58 13.36
C TRP A 3 -27.25 19.72 12.33
N GLU A 4 -28.39 20.04 11.76
CA GLU A 4 -28.57 21.13 10.78
C GLU A 4 -28.09 22.50 11.31
N ASN A 5 -28.18 22.72 12.62
CA ASN A 5 -27.82 24.02 13.22
C ASN A 5 -26.33 24.12 13.59
N VAL A 6 -25.62 22.99 13.74
CA VAL A 6 -24.24 22.98 14.28
C VAL A 6 -23.24 22.26 13.37
N GLY A 7 -23.71 21.43 12.44
CA GLY A 7 -22.88 20.53 11.63
C GLY A 7 -21.89 21.28 10.76
N ALA A 8 -22.31 22.37 10.11
CA ALA A 8 -21.43 23.17 9.28
C ALA A 8 -20.25 23.79 10.08
N ALA A 9 -20.53 24.27 11.30
CA ALA A 9 -19.50 24.85 12.16
C ALA A 9 -18.50 23.77 12.63
N ILE A 10 -19.01 22.59 13.00
CA ILE A 10 -18.17 21.46 13.45
C ILE A 10 -17.29 20.94 12.31
N LEU A 11 -17.86 20.70 11.13
CA LEU A 11 -17.08 20.28 9.95
C LEU A 11 -16.08 21.36 9.51
N GLY A 12 -16.45 22.63 9.63
CA GLY A 12 -15.55 23.76 9.41
C GLY A 12 -14.35 23.74 10.35
N TYR A 13 -14.56 23.46 11.64
CA TYR A 13 -13.46 23.31 12.61
C TYR A 13 -12.57 22.12 12.28
N ILE A 14 -13.15 20.96 11.98
CA ILE A 14 -12.39 19.75 11.64
C ILE A 14 -11.47 19.98 10.43
N LYS A 15 -11.93 20.74 9.43
CA LYS A 15 -11.13 21.10 8.25
C LYS A 15 -9.87 21.92 8.57
N LEU A 16 -9.84 22.62 9.71
CA LEU A 16 -8.69 23.40 10.16
C LEU A 16 -7.64 22.56 10.91
N LEU A 17 -8.00 21.34 11.32
CA LEU A 17 -7.08 20.44 12.01
C LEU A 17 -6.10 19.78 11.02
N PRO A 18 -4.91 19.34 11.48
CA PRO A 18 -4.07 18.43 10.71
C PRO A 18 -4.88 17.20 10.28
N PHE A 19 -4.69 16.74 9.04
CA PHE A 19 -5.57 15.72 8.43
C PHE A 19 -5.81 14.50 9.32
N ARG A 20 -4.76 13.96 9.96
CA ARG A 20 -4.88 12.79 10.84
C ARG A 20 -5.74 13.08 12.07
N ASP A 21 -5.55 14.22 12.70
CA ASP A 21 -6.28 14.63 13.90
C ASP A 21 -7.74 14.94 13.55
N GLY A 22 -7.96 15.61 12.42
CA GLY A 22 -9.30 15.88 11.89
C GLY A 22 -10.06 14.61 11.52
N LEU A 23 -9.38 13.64 10.88
CA LEU A 23 -9.94 12.33 10.54
C LEU A 23 -10.35 11.55 11.78
N GLY A 24 -9.44 11.41 12.77
CA GLY A 24 -9.74 10.72 14.02
C GLY A 24 -10.89 11.39 14.79
N PHE A 25 -10.89 12.72 14.89
CA PHE A 25 -11.96 13.47 15.54
C PHE A 25 -13.31 13.25 14.84
N ALA A 26 -13.35 13.36 13.51
CA ALA A 26 -14.58 13.16 12.74
C ALA A 26 -15.11 11.72 12.84
N LEU A 27 -14.23 10.72 12.83
CA LEU A 27 -14.62 9.32 13.00
C LEU A 27 -15.20 9.06 14.39
N GLY A 28 -14.55 9.56 15.45
CA GLY A 28 -15.09 9.50 16.81
C GLY A 28 -16.43 10.23 16.94
N LEU A 29 -16.57 11.39 16.29
CA LEU A 29 -17.84 12.12 16.25
C LEU A 29 -18.95 11.33 15.57
N ALA A 30 -18.66 10.68 14.43
CA ALA A 30 -19.63 9.86 13.71
C ALA A 30 -20.07 8.62 14.53
N GLU A 31 -19.17 8.08 15.35
CA GLU A 31 -19.49 6.98 16.27
C GLU A 31 -20.37 7.45 17.43
N ILE A 32 -20.04 8.60 18.06
CA ILE A 32 -20.86 9.20 19.14
C ILE A 32 -22.26 9.57 18.63
N LEU A 33 -22.37 10.01 17.38
CA LEU A 33 -23.63 10.38 16.75
C LEU A 33 -24.33 9.18 16.08
N SER A 34 -24.10 7.94 16.58
CA SER A 34 -24.65 6.69 16.04
C SER A 34 -26.14 6.75 15.74
N ASP A 35 -26.88 7.46 16.58
CA ASP A 35 -28.35 7.54 16.60
C ASP A 35 -28.90 8.69 15.73
N ASN A 36 -28.02 9.46 15.08
CA ASN A 36 -28.39 10.54 14.16
C ASN A 36 -27.92 10.21 12.73
N PRO A 37 -28.78 9.58 11.90
CA PRO A 37 -28.42 9.17 10.55
C PRO A 37 -27.95 10.33 9.67
N ALA A 38 -28.59 11.50 9.78
CA ALA A 38 -28.22 12.68 8.99
C ALA A 38 -26.81 13.18 9.34
N ALA A 39 -26.47 13.23 10.63
CA ALA A 39 -25.15 13.60 11.08
C ALA A 39 -24.09 12.60 10.63
N ARG A 40 -24.35 11.29 10.78
CA ARG A 40 -23.43 10.24 10.34
C ARG A 40 -23.15 10.28 8.85
N THR A 41 -24.19 10.43 8.03
CA THR A 41 -24.04 10.56 6.58
C THR A 41 -23.20 11.78 6.25
N ALA A 42 -23.51 12.95 6.82
CA ALA A 42 -22.76 14.17 6.54
C ALA A 42 -21.27 14.08 6.95
N VAL A 43 -20.99 13.54 8.14
CA VAL A 43 -19.60 13.37 8.61
C VAL A 43 -18.85 12.36 7.76
N THR A 44 -19.48 11.23 7.40
CA THR A 44 -18.85 10.20 6.57
C THR A 44 -18.58 10.71 5.15
N THR A 45 -19.52 11.44 4.53
CA THR A 45 -19.32 12.10 3.24
C THR A 45 -18.16 13.09 3.29
N PHE A 46 -18.12 13.94 4.32
CA PHE A 46 -17.01 14.89 4.51
C PHE A 46 -15.66 14.18 4.63
N LEU A 47 -15.58 13.06 5.34
CA LEU A 47 -14.35 12.28 5.48
C LEU A 47 -13.88 11.70 4.15
N ILE A 48 -14.81 11.16 3.35
CA ILE A 48 -14.52 10.65 2.00
C ILE A 48 -13.98 11.77 1.11
N GLU A 49 -14.63 12.95 1.12
CA GLU A 49 -14.20 14.11 0.35
C GLU A 49 -12.78 14.55 0.74
N GLN A 50 -12.49 14.65 2.04
CA GLN A 50 -11.17 15.03 2.54
C GLN A 50 -10.09 14.02 2.16
N ALA A 51 -10.39 12.72 2.27
CA ALA A 51 -9.48 11.66 1.87
C ALA A 51 -9.22 11.67 0.35
N SER A 52 -10.24 12.01 -0.44
CA SER A 52 -10.16 12.06 -1.91
C SER A 52 -9.46 13.32 -2.46
N ALA A 53 -9.31 14.37 -1.64
CA ALA A 53 -8.85 15.68 -2.09
C ALA A 53 -7.40 15.70 -2.61
N SER A 54 -6.55 14.79 -2.15
CA SER A 54 -5.16 14.71 -2.61
C SER A 54 -4.55 13.32 -2.42
N SER A 55 -3.52 13.01 -3.19
CA SER A 55 -2.74 11.77 -3.00
C SER A 55 -2.07 11.69 -1.62
N SER A 56 -1.74 12.84 -1.01
CA SER A 56 -1.17 12.90 0.33
C SER A 56 -2.22 12.52 1.38
N SER A 57 -3.44 13.03 1.26
CA SER A 57 -4.57 12.69 2.13
C SER A 57 -4.91 11.20 2.04
N LEU A 58 -4.92 10.65 0.82
CA LEU A 58 -5.17 9.23 0.60
C LEU A 58 -4.09 8.33 1.22
N LYS A 59 -2.82 8.73 1.14
CA LYS A 59 -1.72 8.03 1.84
C LYS A 59 -1.85 8.13 3.35
N ALA A 60 -2.23 9.31 3.86
CA ALA A 60 -2.43 9.50 5.30
C ALA A 60 -3.61 8.66 5.83
N LEU A 61 -4.68 8.49 5.04
CA LEU A 61 -5.78 7.57 5.36
C LEU A 61 -5.28 6.13 5.46
N ALA A 62 -4.42 5.69 4.54
CA ALA A 62 -3.89 4.32 4.55
C ALA A 62 -3.01 4.00 5.77
N LEU A 63 -2.47 5.03 6.42
CA LEU A 63 -1.66 4.93 7.64
C LEU A 63 -2.47 5.21 8.92
N CYS A 64 -3.77 5.49 8.80
CA CYS A 64 -4.61 5.83 9.93
C CYS A 64 -5.22 4.56 10.53
N ASP A 65 -4.98 4.34 11.83
CA ASP A 65 -5.52 3.20 12.58
C ASP A 65 -7.06 3.18 12.60
N ASP A 66 -7.69 4.35 12.42
CA ASP A 66 -9.15 4.52 12.44
C ASP A 66 -9.81 4.23 11.08
N VAL A 67 -9.06 3.86 10.03
CA VAL A 67 -9.65 3.54 8.71
C VAL A 67 -10.67 2.40 8.78
N GLY A 68 -10.52 1.49 9.74
CA GLY A 68 -11.52 0.46 10.01
C GLY A 68 -12.87 1.02 10.48
N LEU A 69 -12.87 2.16 11.19
CA LEU A 69 -14.10 2.85 11.59
C LEU A 69 -14.78 3.49 10.38
N LEU A 70 -14.02 4.11 9.46
CA LEU A 70 -14.58 4.65 8.21
C LEU A 70 -15.28 3.54 7.41
N TRP A 71 -14.64 2.37 7.32
CA TRP A 71 -15.21 1.20 6.68
C TRP A 71 -16.50 0.74 7.36
N LYS A 72 -16.49 0.57 8.69
CA LYS A 72 -17.69 0.17 9.46
C LYS A 72 -18.84 1.16 9.26
N LEU A 73 -18.56 2.46 9.34
CA LEU A 73 -19.56 3.52 9.16
C LEU A 73 -20.20 3.45 7.77
N ALA A 74 -19.39 3.23 6.73
CA ALA A 74 -19.87 3.12 5.35
C ALA A 74 -20.70 1.84 5.14
N VAL A 75 -20.29 0.70 5.71
CA VAL A 75 -21.03 -0.58 5.62
C VAL A 75 -22.36 -0.53 6.37
N SER A 76 -22.43 0.14 7.52
CA SER A 76 -23.65 0.27 8.32
C SER A 76 -24.56 1.44 7.90
N SER A 77 -24.17 2.20 6.88
CA SER A 77 -24.95 3.33 6.37
C SER A 77 -26.17 2.86 5.59
N SER A 78 -27.31 3.55 5.76
CA SER A 78 -28.48 3.39 4.88
C SER A 78 -28.24 3.96 3.48
N ASN A 79 -27.29 4.89 3.34
CA ASN A 79 -26.81 5.38 2.06
C ASN A 79 -25.71 4.45 1.53
N HIS A 80 -26.07 3.52 0.67
CA HIS A 80 -25.15 2.56 0.03
C HIS A 80 -24.07 3.22 -0.84
N GLN A 81 -24.28 4.46 -1.30
CA GLN A 81 -23.26 5.17 -2.07
C GLN A 81 -21.97 5.38 -1.25
N LEU A 82 -22.10 5.62 0.06
CA LEU A 82 -20.93 5.79 0.94
C LEU A 82 -20.03 4.56 0.96
N PHE A 83 -20.60 3.36 0.91
CA PHE A 83 -19.84 2.12 0.78
C PHE A 83 -19.03 2.10 -0.51
N TYR A 84 -19.66 2.39 -1.65
CA TYR A 84 -18.98 2.39 -2.95
C TYR A 84 -17.92 3.47 -3.07
N ASP A 85 -18.13 4.62 -2.44
CA ASP A 85 -17.16 5.71 -2.41
C ASP A 85 -15.92 5.33 -1.57
N VAL A 86 -16.10 4.74 -0.39
CA VAL A 86 -14.99 4.21 0.42
C VAL A 86 -14.29 3.07 -0.31
N GLU A 87 -15.04 2.14 -0.91
CA GLU A 87 -14.47 1.06 -1.73
C GLU A 87 -13.59 1.64 -2.85
N LYS A 88 -14.07 2.64 -3.58
CA LYS A 88 -13.31 3.29 -4.65
C LYS A 88 -12.03 3.94 -4.13
N LEU A 89 -12.08 4.60 -2.97
CA LEU A 89 -10.90 5.16 -2.32
C LEU A 89 -9.85 4.09 -2.02
N LEU A 90 -10.26 3.00 -1.36
CA LEU A 90 -9.36 1.91 -0.98
C LEU A 90 -8.79 1.19 -2.20
N LYS A 91 -9.60 0.98 -3.25
CA LYS A 91 -9.14 0.40 -4.53
C LYS A 91 -8.14 1.28 -5.28
N GLY A 92 -8.11 2.58 -4.99
CA GLY A 92 -7.13 3.53 -5.52
C GLY A 92 -5.74 3.44 -4.87
N LEU A 93 -5.59 2.69 -3.77
CA LEU A 93 -4.31 2.52 -3.09
C LEU A 93 -3.37 1.56 -3.83
N ASN A 94 -2.07 1.80 -3.69
CA ASN A 94 -1.04 0.91 -4.21
C ASN A 94 -0.79 -0.27 -3.24
N GLY A 95 -0.12 -1.31 -3.73
CA GLY A 95 0.15 -2.51 -2.93
C GLY A 95 0.88 -2.25 -1.61
N VAL A 96 1.77 -1.25 -1.55
CA VAL A 96 2.48 -0.86 -0.31
C VAL A 96 1.50 -0.40 0.78
N ALA A 97 0.55 0.46 0.40
CA ALA A 97 -0.40 1.06 1.33
C ALA A 97 -1.51 0.10 1.79
N LEU A 98 -1.65 -1.07 1.14
CA LEU A 98 -2.73 -2.02 1.43
C LEU A 98 -2.48 -2.90 2.66
N ASP A 99 -1.23 -3.03 3.15
CA ASP A 99 -0.94 -3.92 4.29
C ASP A 99 -1.81 -3.58 5.51
N HIS A 100 -1.73 -2.33 5.96
CA HIS A 100 -2.48 -1.86 7.12
C HIS A 100 -3.99 -1.93 6.89
N ILE A 101 -4.46 -1.53 5.70
CA ILE A 101 -5.88 -1.57 5.32
C ILE A 101 -6.45 -2.98 5.41
N VAL A 102 -5.78 -3.97 4.81
CA VAL A 102 -6.26 -5.36 4.79
C VAL A 102 -6.35 -5.91 6.22
N LYS A 103 -5.34 -5.66 7.05
CA LYS A 103 -5.33 -6.05 8.47
C LYS A 103 -6.49 -5.44 9.26
N MET A 104 -6.79 -4.16 9.03
CA MET A 104 -7.87 -3.47 9.72
C MET A 104 -9.25 -3.93 9.25
N LEU A 105 -9.45 -4.07 7.94
CA LEU A 105 -10.73 -4.51 7.38
C LEU A 105 -11.04 -5.97 7.72
N ALA A 106 -10.03 -6.85 7.77
CA ALA A 106 -10.20 -8.25 8.19
C ALA A 106 -10.85 -8.36 9.58
N LYS A 107 -10.45 -7.50 10.53
CA LYS A 107 -11.06 -7.43 11.87
C LYS A 107 -12.51 -6.91 11.86
N CYS A 108 -12.91 -6.22 10.81
CA CYS A 108 -14.24 -5.61 10.70
C CYS A 108 -15.25 -6.51 9.98
N THR A 109 -14.80 -7.52 9.24
CA THR A 109 -15.63 -8.36 8.37
C THR A 109 -16.12 -9.66 9.01
N ASP A 110 -15.70 -9.98 10.24
CA ASP A 110 -16.09 -11.23 10.92
C ASP A 110 -17.57 -11.30 11.37
N GLY A 111 -18.37 -10.27 11.08
CA GLY A 111 -19.80 -10.24 11.41
C GLY A 111 -20.70 -9.57 10.36
N THR A 112 -20.20 -9.32 9.14
CA THR A 112 -21.01 -8.65 8.11
C THR A 112 -21.98 -9.61 7.43
N THR A 113 -23.26 -9.28 7.42
CA THR A 113 -24.34 -10.06 6.79
C THR A 113 -24.32 -9.98 5.25
N PHE A 114 -23.62 -8.97 4.71
CA PHE A 114 -23.60 -8.67 3.27
C PHE A 114 -22.31 -9.18 2.59
N PRO A 115 -22.40 -9.71 1.36
CA PRO A 115 -21.25 -10.25 0.63
C PRO A 115 -20.32 -9.17 0.05
N GLU A 116 -20.79 -7.95 -0.19
CA GLU A 116 -20.04 -6.88 -0.87
C GLU A 116 -18.82 -6.42 -0.04
N PRO A 117 -18.94 -6.08 1.25
CA PRO A 117 -17.79 -5.67 2.07
C PRO A 117 -16.70 -6.74 2.10
N TYR A 118 -17.11 -7.99 2.16
CA TYR A 118 -16.19 -9.11 2.17
C TYR A 118 -15.52 -9.31 0.80
N THR A 119 -16.25 -9.12 -0.29
CA THR A 119 -15.70 -9.15 -1.66
C THR A 119 -14.66 -8.05 -1.87
N THR A 120 -14.90 -6.84 -1.35
CA THR A 120 -13.92 -5.75 -1.38
C THR A 120 -12.65 -6.11 -0.59
N LEU A 121 -12.78 -6.66 0.63
CA LEU A 121 -11.63 -7.12 1.41
C LEU A 121 -10.80 -8.16 0.64
N VAL A 122 -11.45 -9.14 0.03
CA VAL A 122 -10.78 -10.18 -0.77
C VAL A 122 -10.03 -9.56 -1.95
N TRP A 123 -10.64 -8.61 -2.66
CA TRP A 123 -9.99 -7.90 -3.75
C TRP A 123 -8.73 -7.15 -3.28
N LEU A 124 -8.81 -6.44 -2.14
CA LEU A 124 -7.68 -5.71 -1.56
C LEU A 124 -6.57 -6.67 -1.12
N ALA A 125 -6.93 -7.78 -0.49
CA ALA A 125 -6.00 -8.82 -0.07
C ALA A 125 -5.31 -9.49 -1.26
N THR A 126 -6.03 -9.76 -2.36
CA THR A 126 -5.44 -10.27 -3.60
C THR A 126 -4.42 -9.30 -4.17
N ARG A 127 -4.74 -8.01 -4.29
CA ARG A 127 -3.78 -7.02 -4.80
C ARG A 127 -2.55 -6.88 -3.92
N ARG A 128 -2.72 -6.93 -2.59
CA ARG A 128 -1.58 -6.93 -1.67
C ARG A 128 -0.73 -8.19 -1.86
N CYS A 129 -1.36 -9.37 -1.97
CA CYS A 129 -0.66 -10.63 -2.17
C CYS A 129 0.15 -10.62 -3.47
N GLU A 130 -0.42 -10.12 -4.57
CA GLU A 130 0.30 -9.94 -5.84
C GLU A 130 1.51 -9.03 -5.68
N TRP A 131 1.35 -7.90 -4.99
CA TRP A 131 2.45 -6.96 -4.74
C TRP A 131 3.58 -7.61 -3.93
N VAL A 132 3.26 -8.25 -2.81
CA VAL A 132 4.28 -8.90 -1.94
C VAL A 132 4.95 -10.07 -2.69
N THR A 133 4.20 -10.84 -3.49
CA THR A 133 4.76 -11.91 -4.32
C THR A 133 5.76 -11.37 -5.34
N ASN A 134 5.44 -10.24 -5.98
CA ASN A 134 6.35 -9.59 -6.91
C ASN A 134 7.60 -9.06 -6.19
N GLU A 135 7.47 -8.48 -5.00
CA GLU A 135 8.63 -8.04 -4.21
C GLU A 135 9.56 -9.21 -3.87
N VAL A 136 9.02 -10.34 -3.42
CA VAL A 136 9.80 -11.56 -3.16
C VAL A 136 10.52 -12.00 -4.44
N ALA A 137 9.82 -12.08 -5.56
CA ALA A 137 10.41 -12.46 -6.84
C ALA A 137 11.54 -11.51 -7.28
N GLU A 138 11.39 -10.19 -7.08
CA GLU A 138 12.44 -9.22 -7.38
C GLU A 138 13.66 -9.38 -6.46
N ILE A 139 13.45 -9.64 -5.17
CA ILE A 139 14.52 -9.84 -4.18
C ILE A 139 15.31 -11.12 -4.45
N GLU A 140 14.62 -12.17 -4.90
CA GLU A 140 15.23 -13.48 -5.20
C GLU A 140 16.01 -13.49 -6.53
N LYS A 141 15.80 -12.52 -7.43
CA LYS A 141 16.57 -12.41 -8.67
C LYS A 141 18.06 -12.30 -8.37
N PRO A 142 18.93 -13.13 -8.97
CA PRO A 142 20.37 -13.02 -8.80
C PRO A 142 20.89 -11.64 -9.22
N PHE A 143 21.97 -11.18 -8.58
CA PHE A 143 22.67 -10.00 -9.06
C PHE A 143 23.27 -10.31 -10.44
N THR A 144 22.91 -9.49 -11.43
CA THR A 144 23.44 -9.59 -12.80
C THR A 144 23.84 -8.21 -13.27
N TRP A 145 24.86 -8.18 -14.13
CA TRP A 145 25.40 -6.94 -14.65
C TRP A 145 25.89 -7.12 -16.09
N GLU A 146 25.77 -6.06 -16.89
CA GLU A 146 26.36 -5.99 -18.23
C GLU A 146 26.89 -4.58 -18.51
N PHE A 147 27.95 -4.48 -19.33
CA PHE A 147 28.35 -3.20 -19.94
C PHE A 147 27.72 -3.07 -21.32
N ARG A 148 27.05 -1.95 -21.57
CA ARG A 148 26.59 -1.57 -22.91
C ARG A 148 27.74 -1.12 -23.79
N ASP A 149 28.72 -0.47 -23.17
CA ASP A 149 29.98 -0.07 -23.80
C ASP A 149 31.07 -0.23 -22.74
N ALA A 150 32.06 -1.07 -23.03
CA ALA A 150 33.20 -1.33 -22.15
C ALA A 150 34.37 -0.35 -22.39
N ASN A 151 34.25 0.58 -23.35
CA ASN A 151 35.30 1.53 -23.71
C ASN A 151 35.29 2.77 -22.80
N PHE A 152 35.54 2.57 -21.52
CA PHE A 152 35.70 3.68 -20.57
C PHE A 152 36.83 3.42 -19.57
N PRO A 153 37.50 4.47 -19.05
CA PRO A 153 38.58 4.30 -18.07
C PRO A 153 38.10 3.54 -16.84
N GLY A 154 38.84 2.53 -16.36
CA GLY A 154 38.46 1.77 -15.15
C GLY A 154 37.39 0.69 -15.36
N ALA A 155 37.05 0.34 -16.61
CA ALA A 155 36.08 -0.73 -16.90
C ALA A 155 36.51 -2.10 -16.35
N VAL A 156 37.80 -2.42 -16.40
CA VAL A 156 38.35 -3.70 -15.91
C VAL A 156 38.24 -3.80 -14.38
N GLU A 157 38.60 -2.74 -13.66
CA GLU A 157 38.51 -2.67 -12.21
C GLU A 157 37.04 -2.72 -11.75
N LEU A 158 36.16 -2.03 -12.47
CA LEU A 158 34.73 -2.07 -12.18
C LEU A 158 34.14 -3.46 -12.43
N ALA A 159 34.50 -4.14 -13.52
CA ALA A 159 34.08 -5.52 -13.79
C ALA A 159 34.52 -6.47 -12.66
N LYS A 160 35.80 -6.40 -12.24
CA LYS A 160 36.32 -7.18 -11.12
C LYS A 160 35.52 -6.94 -9.84
N PHE A 161 35.15 -5.69 -9.54
CA PHE A 161 34.28 -5.39 -8.41
C PHE A 161 32.88 -5.99 -8.58
N LEU A 162 32.28 -5.89 -9.76
CA LEU A 162 30.93 -6.40 -10.04
C LEU A 162 30.86 -7.93 -9.90
N ASP A 163 31.95 -8.64 -10.18
CA ASP A 163 32.08 -10.09 -9.94
C ASP A 163 32.47 -10.46 -8.51
N SER A 164 33.00 -9.51 -7.73
CA SER A 164 33.44 -9.76 -6.36
C SER A 164 32.26 -9.85 -5.37
N PRO A 165 32.42 -10.48 -4.19
CA PRO A 165 31.41 -10.43 -3.12
C PRO A 165 31.34 -9.05 -2.43
N GLY A 166 32.17 -8.09 -2.83
CA GLY A 166 32.18 -6.74 -2.27
C GLY A 166 30.89 -5.99 -2.60
N ARG A 167 30.29 -5.34 -1.60
CA ARG A 167 29.08 -4.52 -1.77
C ARG A 167 29.37 -3.11 -2.29
N CYS A 168 30.48 -2.52 -1.87
CA CYS A 168 30.82 -1.13 -2.15
C CYS A 168 32.18 -1.02 -2.83
N TYR A 169 32.29 -0.10 -3.78
CA TYR A 169 33.52 0.26 -4.47
C TYR A 169 33.63 1.77 -4.59
N ARG A 170 34.85 2.28 -4.47
CA ARG A 170 35.17 3.70 -4.56
C ARG A 170 36.13 3.92 -5.71
N ILE A 171 35.81 4.93 -6.52
CA ILE A 171 36.67 5.45 -7.58
C ILE A 171 37.15 6.83 -7.11
N ASP A 172 38.45 7.02 -7.07
CA ASP A 172 39.11 8.26 -6.62
C ASP A 172 39.83 8.94 -7.78
N GLY A 173 40.50 10.07 -7.50
CA GLY A 173 41.38 10.76 -8.46
C GLY A 173 40.68 11.84 -9.30
N PHE A 174 39.53 12.34 -8.85
CA PHE A 174 38.84 13.46 -9.51
C PHE A 174 39.36 14.80 -9.01
N LYS A 175 39.49 15.78 -9.91
CA LYS A 175 39.93 17.15 -9.56
C LYS A 175 38.85 17.96 -8.85
N GLY A 176 37.61 17.49 -8.86
CA GLY A 176 36.48 18.13 -8.23
C GLY A 176 35.17 17.36 -8.41
N ILE A 177 34.16 17.75 -7.63
CA ILE A 177 32.85 17.08 -7.60
C ILE A 177 32.13 17.11 -8.96
N ALA A 178 32.39 18.11 -9.80
CA ALA A 178 31.83 18.19 -11.15
C ALA A 178 32.29 17.03 -12.04
N GLU A 179 33.58 16.67 -11.96
CA GLU A 179 34.16 15.55 -12.70
C GLU A 179 33.63 14.21 -12.18
N ALA A 180 33.54 14.06 -10.86
CA ALA A 180 32.92 12.88 -10.24
C ALA A 180 31.45 12.71 -10.66
N ARG A 181 30.66 13.79 -10.74
CA ARG A 181 29.26 13.75 -11.23
C ARG A 181 29.18 13.35 -12.71
N ALA A 182 30.03 13.91 -13.57
CA ALA A 182 30.10 13.52 -14.97
C ALA A 182 30.43 12.02 -15.13
N ARG A 183 31.27 11.50 -14.23
CA ARG A 183 31.57 10.07 -14.17
C ARG A 183 30.37 9.24 -13.74
N VAL A 184 29.59 9.67 -12.75
CA VAL A 184 28.31 9.01 -12.37
C VAL A 184 27.39 8.90 -13.58
N GLU A 185 27.18 10.00 -14.31
CA GLU A 185 26.32 10.01 -15.50
C GLU A 185 26.79 9.04 -16.59
N THR A 186 28.11 8.92 -16.77
CA THR A 186 28.70 7.96 -17.72
C THR A 186 28.38 6.53 -17.27
N LEU A 187 28.65 6.20 -16.00
CA LEU A 187 28.42 4.86 -15.46
C LEU A 187 26.94 4.45 -15.50
N LEU A 188 26.01 5.38 -15.23
CA LEU A 188 24.57 5.13 -15.34
C LEU A 188 24.11 4.82 -16.77
N LYS A 189 24.84 5.31 -17.79
CA LYS A 189 24.56 5.04 -19.20
C LYS A 189 25.22 3.75 -19.69
N THR A 190 26.42 3.43 -19.20
CA THR A 190 27.23 2.31 -19.69
C THR A 190 27.00 1.01 -18.92
N VAL A 191 26.66 1.06 -17.64
CA VAL A 191 26.49 -0.14 -16.79
C VAL A 191 25.01 -0.40 -16.57
N LYS A 192 24.54 -1.60 -16.91
CA LYS A 192 23.20 -2.06 -16.57
C LYS A 192 23.32 -3.11 -15.48
N ALA A 193 23.01 -2.68 -14.26
CA ALA A 193 23.02 -3.50 -13.06
C ALA A 193 22.21 -2.79 -11.97
N PRO A 194 21.70 -3.51 -10.96
CA PRO A 194 21.01 -2.91 -9.82
C PRO A 194 22.04 -2.26 -8.87
N LEU A 195 22.48 -1.04 -9.23
CA LEU A 195 23.51 -0.27 -8.53
C LEU A 195 22.97 1.09 -8.05
N THR A 196 23.47 1.56 -6.91
CA THR A 196 23.48 2.99 -6.57
C THR A 196 24.85 3.56 -6.88
N ILE A 197 24.89 4.61 -7.69
CA ILE A 197 26.11 5.31 -8.07
C ILE A 197 25.97 6.77 -7.64
N THR A 198 26.89 7.24 -6.79
CA THR A 198 26.83 8.60 -6.23
C THR A 198 28.18 9.29 -6.30
N ALA A 199 28.17 10.60 -6.46
CA ALA A 199 29.36 11.44 -6.35
C ALA A 199 29.38 12.13 -4.98
N SER A 200 30.52 12.11 -4.30
CA SER A 200 30.71 12.70 -2.98
C SER A 200 32.10 13.34 -2.85
N GLY A 201 32.33 14.09 -1.77
CA GLY A 201 33.60 14.79 -1.53
C GLY A 201 33.70 16.19 -2.17
N ARG A 202 34.85 16.84 -2.02
CA ARG A 202 35.15 18.19 -2.54
C ARG A 202 36.62 18.32 -2.93
N GLY A 203 36.91 19.19 -3.89
CA GLY A 203 38.28 19.41 -4.37
C GLY A 203 38.93 18.10 -4.82
N GLN A 204 40.15 17.84 -4.34
CA GLN A 204 40.92 16.63 -4.63
C GLN A 204 40.39 15.37 -3.90
N ASP A 205 39.47 15.52 -2.93
CA ASP A 205 38.82 14.40 -2.23
C ASP A 205 37.49 13.96 -2.89
N ALA A 206 37.19 14.53 -4.07
CA ALA A 206 36.02 14.13 -4.84
C ALA A 206 36.16 12.68 -5.32
N HIS A 207 35.09 11.90 -5.17
CA HIS A 207 35.07 10.47 -5.48
C HIS A 207 33.69 10.02 -5.96
N VAL A 208 33.67 8.85 -6.61
CA VAL A 208 32.44 8.15 -6.99
C VAL A 208 32.31 6.88 -6.16
N GLY A 209 31.18 6.72 -5.48
CA GLY A 209 30.80 5.50 -4.78
C GLY A 209 29.85 4.67 -5.62
N VAL A 210 30.14 3.38 -5.78
CA VAL A 210 29.32 2.37 -6.46
C VAL A 210 28.90 1.33 -5.42
N THR A 211 27.60 1.10 -5.27
CA THR A 211 27.03 0.15 -4.30
C THR A 211 26.10 -0.83 -5.01
N LYS A 212 26.25 -2.13 -4.77
CA LYS A 212 25.34 -3.17 -5.26
C LYS A 212 24.09 -3.24 -4.38
N ASN A 213 22.90 -3.30 -5.00
CA ASN A 213 21.61 -3.27 -4.28
C ASN A 213 20.62 -4.35 -4.72
N GLY A 214 21.00 -5.25 -5.63
CA GLY A 214 20.13 -6.32 -6.12
C GLY A 214 20.63 -7.70 -5.75
N GLY A 215 19.74 -8.69 -5.88
CA GLY A 215 20.04 -10.09 -5.56
C GLY A 215 20.60 -10.26 -4.16
N GLU A 216 21.75 -10.90 -4.02
CA GLU A 216 22.45 -11.09 -2.75
C GLU A 216 22.79 -9.80 -1.99
N TYR A 217 22.75 -8.63 -2.66
CA TYR A 217 22.99 -7.33 -2.02
C TYR A 217 21.71 -6.54 -1.71
N ASP A 218 20.53 -7.07 -2.03
CA ASP A 218 19.26 -6.42 -1.72
C ASP A 218 19.02 -6.41 -0.20
N PHE A 219 18.93 -5.22 0.39
CA PHE A 219 18.70 -5.06 1.83
C PHE A 219 17.36 -5.63 2.27
N ARG A 220 16.36 -5.70 1.37
CA ARG A 220 15.03 -6.23 1.67
C ARG A 220 15.05 -7.73 1.93
N LYS A 221 16.15 -8.44 1.67
CA LYS A 221 16.31 -9.88 1.97
C LYS A 221 16.03 -10.23 3.43
N GLU A 222 16.34 -9.32 4.36
CA GLU A 222 16.04 -9.52 5.79
C GLU A 222 14.53 -9.66 6.07
N ASN A 223 13.68 -9.14 5.18
CA ASN A 223 12.22 -9.16 5.32
C ASN A 223 11.56 -10.35 4.59
N LEU A 224 12.32 -11.22 3.92
CA LEU A 224 11.75 -12.32 3.12
C LEU A 224 10.85 -13.26 3.93
N SER A 225 11.25 -13.60 5.16
CA SER A 225 10.43 -14.44 6.05
C SER A 225 9.09 -13.75 6.35
N SER A 226 9.12 -12.46 6.69
CA SER A 226 7.91 -11.69 6.96
C SER A 226 7.00 -11.58 5.73
N TYR A 227 7.57 -11.43 4.53
CA TYR A 227 6.79 -11.42 3.29
C TYR A 227 6.14 -12.76 2.98
N GLN A 228 6.83 -13.88 3.24
CA GLN A 228 6.26 -15.22 3.06
C GLN A 228 5.11 -15.47 4.03
N GLU A 229 5.28 -15.11 5.32
CA GLU A 229 4.21 -15.18 6.32
C GLU A 229 2.99 -14.32 5.93
N GLU A 230 3.23 -13.12 5.40
CA GLU A 230 2.18 -12.23 4.93
C GLU A 230 1.41 -12.83 3.75
N ILE A 231 2.12 -13.39 2.76
CA ILE A 231 1.51 -14.08 1.61
C ILE A 231 0.60 -15.22 2.08
N ASP A 232 1.05 -16.04 3.04
CA ASP A 232 0.26 -17.14 3.56
C ASP A 232 -1.00 -16.66 4.28
N MET A 233 -0.90 -15.59 5.07
CA MET A 233 -2.04 -14.97 5.74
C MET A 233 -3.06 -14.41 4.73
N LEU A 234 -2.58 -13.70 3.70
CA LEU A 234 -3.43 -13.13 2.65
C LEU A 234 -4.13 -14.22 1.83
N ARG A 235 -3.42 -15.31 1.49
CA ARG A 235 -4.00 -16.46 0.79
C ARG A 235 -5.08 -17.14 1.60
N LYS A 236 -4.88 -17.34 2.90
CA LYS A 236 -5.91 -17.88 3.79
C LYS A 236 -7.18 -17.03 3.77
N LEU A 237 -7.03 -15.70 3.86
CA LEU A 237 -8.15 -14.77 3.80
C LEU A 237 -8.94 -14.88 2.47
N VAL A 238 -8.25 -15.04 1.35
CA VAL A 238 -8.85 -15.23 0.02
C VAL A 238 -9.50 -16.62 -0.14
N VAL A 239 -8.92 -17.68 0.44
CA VAL A 239 -9.46 -19.04 0.34
C VAL A 239 -10.71 -19.22 1.19
N SER A 240 -10.69 -18.74 2.45
CA SER A 240 -11.87 -18.74 3.32
C SER A 240 -13.07 -18.02 2.67
N SER A 241 -12.81 -17.14 1.68
CA SER A 241 -13.87 -16.49 0.92
C SER A 241 -14.59 -17.39 -0.05
N LYS A 242 -13.84 -18.27 -0.73
CA LYS A 242 -14.42 -19.19 -1.70
C LYS A 242 -15.29 -20.23 -0.99
N GLU A 243 -14.87 -20.65 0.20
CA GLU A 243 -15.62 -21.58 1.05
C GLU A 243 -16.91 -20.96 1.59
N LYS A 244 -16.85 -19.74 2.17
CA LYS A 244 -18.05 -19.02 2.65
C LYS A 244 -19.06 -18.74 1.52
N ALA A 245 -18.60 -18.36 0.33
CA ALA A 245 -19.46 -18.14 -0.84
C ALA A 245 -20.13 -19.43 -1.35
N THR A 246 -19.44 -20.58 -1.22
CA THR A 246 -19.97 -21.89 -1.63
C THR A 246 -21.03 -22.38 -0.64
N VAL A 247 -20.79 -22.25 0.66
CA VAL A 247 -21.75 -22.63 1.71
C VAL A 247 -23.04 -21.79 1.62
N SER A 248 -22.92 -20.47 1.39
CA SER A 248 -24.09 -19.58 1.25
C SER A 248 -24.94 -19.91 0.01
N LYS A 249 -24.30 -20.32 -1.11
CA LYS A 249 -25.02 -20.81 -2.31
C LYS A 249 -25.76 -22.13 -2.04
N MET A 250 -25.15 -23.06 -1.31
CA MET A 250 -25.81 -24.33 -0.94
C MET A 250 -27.02 -24.11 -0.02
N GLN A 251 -26.89 -23.22 0.97
CA GLN A 251 -27.98 -22.89 1.90
C GLN A 251 -29.15 -22.17 1.19
N ASN A 252 -28.86 -21.25 0.27
CA ASN A 252 -29.91 -20.57 -0.50
C ASN A 252 -30.61 -21.51 -1.49
N GLY A 253 -29.90 -22.47 -2.10
CA GLY A 253 -30.51 -23.51 -2.95
C GLY A 253 -31.48 -24.42 -2.20
N LEU A 254 -31.08 -24.88 -1.01
CA LEU A 254 -31.93 -25.69 -0.10
C LEU A 254 -33.19 -24.96 0.39
N THR A 255 -33.16 -23.63 0.46
CA THR A 255 -34.30 -22.81 0.91
C THR A 255 -35.31 -22.57 -0.21
N VAL A 256 -34.87 -22.55 -1.48
CA VAL A 256 -35.72 -22.44 -2.67
C VAL A 256 -36.46 -23.75 -2.95
N GLU A 257 -35.80 -24.91 -2.80
CA GLU A 257 -36.46 -26.22 -2.95
C GLU A 257 -37.55 -26.48 -1.90
N LYS A 258 -37.34 -26.06 -0.64
CA LYS A 258 -38.35 -26.21 0.43
C LYS A 258 -39.59 -25.32 0.24
N LYS A 259 -39.49 -24.22 -0.51
CA LYS A 259 -40.66 -23.38 -0.87
C LYS A 259 -41.44 -23.95 -2.06
N GLY A 260 -40.79 -24.71 -2.95
CA GLY A 260 -41.44 -25.38 -4.08
C GLY A 260 -42.29 -26.61 -3.68
N MET A 261 -41.93 -27.30 -2.59
CA MET A 261 -42.65 -28.51 -2.14
C MET A 261 -43.87 -28.26 -1.23
N LYS A 262 -44.21 -26.99 -0.92
CA LYS A 262 -45.42 -26.65 -0.13
C LYS A 262 -46.63 -26.23 -0.98
N SER A 263 -46.57 -26.41 -2.30
CA SER A 263 -47.67 -26.13 -3.21
C SER A 263 -48.00 -27.38 -4.03
N LEU A 264 -48.54 -28.41 -3.37
CA LEU A 264 -49.23 -29.56 -3.96
C LEU A 264 -50.26 -30.09 -2.95
#